data_AF-A0A1Q4A0P8-F1
#
_entry.id   AF-A0A1Q4A0P8-F1
#
_cell.length_a   1.000
_cell.length_b   1.000
_cell.length_c   1.000
_cell.angle_alpha   90.00
_cell.angle_beta   90.00
_cell.angle_gamma   90.00
#
_symmetry.space_group_name_H-M   'P 1'
#
loop_
_entity.id
_entity.type
_entity.pdbx_description
1 polymer ?
#
loop_
_entity_poly.entity_id
_entity_poly.type
_entity_poly.pdbx_seq_one_letter_code
_entity_poly.pdbx_strand_id
1 'polypeptide(L)'
;MSDPSEPPAAGRDDGADADAKLSDTQELRLEPVQFIARTDAVMRLGSLMLGAGASAARVRDSMERAAHAIGIDELHTRIGMTDIVATTGRGQMFRTRVAEIRRAAVDADRLTALKRLTNRLHAGLTPAALQRELDAVEAKPRRFPDSVRVLGAALACAAFALLNNGGWQEFAAVGVAAGIGQLVRIRLARLRTNEFLVVFLAAMAALLVYLGVAALLAAVGVPGGQHDAAVTSAVLFLVPGFPLVTGALDLARLDLNAGIARVAYATLILLATGTAVWGVATVFHATVTQTASPLFDEPLLSVVRLLAGFVGVLGFAVLFDTPPAIALTAAALGAVANTGRLAMVDADVTPPLAAV
;
A
#
# COMPACT_ATOMS: atom_id res chain seq x y z
N MET A 1 -7.93 -86.85 6.42
CA MET A 1 -9.01 -86.44 5.50
C MET A 1 -8.84 -84.94 5.30
N SER A 2 -8.37 -84.55 4.10
CA SER A 2 -8.53 -83.25 3.40
C SER A 2 -8.29 -81.90 4.12
N ASP A 3 -7.31 -81.15 3.62
CA ASP A 3 -7.16 -79.66 3.60
C ASP A 3 -8.33 -79.00 2.79
N PRO A 4 -8.55 -77.66 2.62
CA PRO A 4 -7.96 -76.40 3.18
C PRO A 4 -8.99 -75.27 3.54
N SER A 5 -8.55 -74.18 4.20
CA SER A 5 -8.92 -72.78 3.86
C SER A 5 -8.49 -71.74 4.93
N GLU A 6 -7.50 -70.92 4.60
CA GLU A 6 -7.38 -69.52 5.06
C GLU A 6 -8.18 -68.62 4.07
N PRO A 7 -8.66 -67.40 4.41
CA PRO A 7 -7.78 -66.20 4.41
C PRO A 7 -8.26 -65.08 5.41
N PRO A 8 -7.88 -63.79 5.32
CA PRO A 8 -6.90 -63.19 6.24
C PRO A 8 -7.32 -61.85 6.91
N ALA A 9 -6.38 -61.29 7.69
CA ALA A 9 -6.12 -59.86 7.95
C ALA A 9 -6.94 -59.09 9.01
N ALA A 10 -6.19 -58.58 10.00
CA ALA A 10 -6.28 -57.18 10.45
C ALA A 10 -4.95 -56.81 11.14
N GLY A 11 -3.93 -56.49 10.33
CA GLY A 11 -2.72 -55.82 10.80
C GLY A 11 -3.08 -54.42 11.26
N ARG A 12 -2.66 -54.07 12.48
CA ARG A 12 -2.84 -52.75 13.08
C ARG A 12 -2.07 -51.71 12.26
N ASP A 13 -2.77 -50.64 11.93
CA ASP A 13 -2.28 -49.43 11.29
C ASP A 13 -1.46 -48.63 12.33
N ASP A 14 -0.14 -48.83 12.34
CA ASP A 14 0.78 -48.02 13.12
C ASP A 14 1.14 -46.77 12.33
N GLY A 15 0.34 -45.70 12.55
CA GLY A 15 0.56 -44.35 12.05
C GLY A 15 1.74 -43.63 12.72
N ALA A 16 2.92 -44.22 12.69
CA ALA A 16 4.12 -43.66 13.31
C ALA A 16 5.37 -43.87 12.45
N ASP A 17 5.42 -43.32 11.23
CA ASP A 17 6.70 -43.20 10.51
C ASP A 17 6.75 -42.13 9.40
N ALA A 18 6.32 -40.90 9.71
CA ALA A 18 6.45 -39.77 8.77
C ALA A 18 7.84 -39.10 8.77
N ASP A 19 8.77 -39.58 9.60
CA ASP A 19 10.14 -39.04 9.77
C ASP A 19 11.22 -40.08 9.43
N ALA A 20 10.89 -41.08 8.61
CA ALA A 20 11.87 -42.02 8.07
C ALA A 20 12.87 -41.26 7.18
N LYS A 21 14.13 -41.15 7.61
CA LYS A 21 15.24 -40.64 6.80
C LYS A 21 15.25 -41.38 5.46
N LEU A 22 14.95 -40.64 4.39
CA LEU A 22 15.00 -41.14 3.02
C LEU A 22 16.42 -41.68 2.74
N SER A 23 16.51 -42.78 2.01
CA SER A 23 17.83 -43.24 1.54
C SER A 23 18.39 -42.25 0.50
N ASP A 24 19.71 -42.11 0.39
CA ASP A 24 20.38 -41.19 -0.55
C ASP A 24 19.86 -41.31 -1.99
N THR A 25 19.47 -42.52 -2.40
CA THR A 25 18.90 -42.79 -3.74
C THR A 25 17.47 -42.25 -3.92
N GLN A 26 16.68 -42.18 -2.84
CA GLN A 26 15.35 -41.61 -2.85
C GLN A 26 15.39 -40.07 -2.77
N GLU A 27 16.37 -39.50 -2.05
CA GLU A 27 16.60 -38.04 -2.05
C GLU A 27 16.94 -37.51 -3.45
N LEU A 28 17.84 -38.19 -4.18
CA LEU A 28 18.22 -37.82 -5.56
C LEU A 28 17.06 -37.86 -6.55
N ARG A 29 16.08 -38.77 -6.36
CA ARG A 29 14.89 -38.86 -7.23
C ARG A 29 13.87 -37.77 -6.97
N LEU A 30 13.78 -37.29 -5.72
CA LEU A 30 12.88 -36.22 -5.32
C LEU A 30 13.50 -34.83 -5.41
N GLU A 31 14.82 -34.76 -5.60
CA GLU A 31 15.58 -33.51 -5.69
C GLU A 31 14.95 -32.49 -6.66
N PRO A 32 14.52 -32.87 -7.88
CA PRO A 32 13.84 -31.94 -8.79
C PRO A 32 12.49 -31.44 -8.24
N VAL A 33 11.72 -32.30 -7.60
CA VAL A 33 10.40 -31.97 -7.03
C VAL A 33 10.56 -31.03 -5.83
N GLN A 34 11.52 -31.32 -4.94
CA GLN A 34 11.84 -30.46 -3.81
C GLN A 34 12.40 -29.10 -4.27
N PHE A 35 13.22 -29.08 -5.31
CA PHE A 35 13.74 -27.84 -5.91
C PHE A 35 12.63 -26.99 -6.52
N ILE A 36 11.64 -27.61 -7.16
CA ILE A 36 10.42 -26.95 -7.63
C ILE A 36 9.67 -26.31 -6.46
N ALA A 37 9.42 -27.07 -5.39
CA ALA A 37 8.71 -26.58 -4.21
C ALA A 37 9.43 -25.40 -3.52
N ARG A 38 10.76 -25.47 -3.40
CA ARG A 38 11.61 -24.38 -2.88
C ARG A 38 11.44 -23.11 -3.71
N THR A 39 11.62 -23.23 -5.02
CA THR A 39 11.53 -22.10 -5.95
C THR A 39 10.12 -21.48 -5.92
N ASP A 40 9.08 -22.30 -5.83
CA ASP A 40 7.69 -21.82 -5.78
C ASP A 40 7.38 -21.07 -4.48
N ALA A 41 7.95 -21.50 -3.35
CA ALA A 41 7.80 -20.80 -2.07
C ALA A 41 8.46 -19.42 -2.07
N VAL A 42 9.68 -19.32 -2.61
CA VAL A 42 10.40 -18.03 -2.75
C VAL A 42 9.67 -17.10 -3.71
N MET A 43 9.22 -17.63 -4.86
CA MET A 43 8.46 -16.84 -5.83
C MET A 43 7.16 -16.32 -5.24
N ARG A 44 6.44 -17.14 -4.48
CA ARG A 44 5.19 -16.72 -3.83
C ARG A 44 5.42 -15.65 -2.77
N LEU A 45 6.45 -15.77 -1.93
CA LEU A 45 6.84 -14.70 -1.00
C LEU A 45 7.07 -13.39 -1.76
N GLY A 46 7.85 -13.44 -2.85
CA GLY A 46 8.10 -12.28 -3.69
C GLY A 46 6.82 -11.67 -4.25
N SER A 47 5.94 -12.50 -4.81
CA SER A 47 4.64 -12.06 -5.37
C SER A 47 3.73 -11.42 -4.32
N LEU A 48 3.65 -11.98 -3.12
CA LEU A 48 2.86 -11.42 -2.02
C LEU A 48 3.43 -10.08 -1.54
N MET A 49 4.76 -9.96 -1.47
CA MET A 49 5.42 -8.71 -1.09
C MET A 49 5.22 -7.62 -2.15
N LEU A 50 5.45 -7.93 -3.43
CA LEU A 50 5.24 -6.99 -4.52
C LEU A 50 3.76 -6.58 -4.63
N GLY A 51 2.84 -7.54 -4.48
CA GLY A 51 1.39 -7.30 -4.47
C GLY A 51 0.91 -6.40 -3.34
N ALA A 52 1.57 -6.44 -2.18
CA ALA A 52 1.32 -5.54 -1.04
C ALA A 52 1.99 -4.16 -1.19
N GLY A 53 2.72 -3.92 -2.30
CA GLY A 53 3.38 -2.65 -2.61
C GLY A 53 4.87 -2.58 -2.24
N ALA A 54 5.56 -3.67 -1.88
CA ALA A 54 6.97 -3.61 -1.53
C ALA A 54 7.87 -2.98 -2.63
N SER A 55 8.91 -2.26 -2.23
CA SER A 55 9.98 -1.81 -3.14
C SER A 55 10.73 -2.99 -3.77
N ALA A 56 11.29 -2.81 -4.97
CA ALA A 56 12.01 -3.89 -5.66
C ALA A 56 13.15 -4.43 -4.79
N ALA A 57 13.95 -3.54 -4.21
CA ALA A 57 15.01 -3.89 -3.26
C ALA A 57 14.51 -4.71 -2.05
N ARG A 58 13.35 -4.37 -1.46
CA ARG A 58 12.80 -5.11 -0.31
C ARG A 58 12.29 -6.49 -0.69
N VAL A 59 11.74 -6.64 -1.89
CA VAL A 59 11.32 -7.94 -2.44
C VAL A 59 12.55 -8.82 -2.66
N ARG A 60 13.57 -8.29 -3.34
CA ARG A 60 14.85 -8.98 -3.61
C ARG A 60 15.49 -9.53 -2.33
N ASP A 61 15.76 -8.64 -1.39
CA ASP A 61 16.40 -8.93 -0.10
C ASP A 61 15.60 -9.96 0.73
N SER A 62 14.27 -10.01 0.55
CA SER A 62 13.44 -11.00 1.24
C SER A 62 13.39 -12.35 0.53
N MET A 63 13.40 -12.35 -0.80
CA MET A 63 13.51 -13.58 -1.59
C MET A 63 14.87 -14.24 -1.39
N GLU A 64 15.96 -13.47 -1.32
CA GLU A 64 17.32 -13.97 -1.05
C GLU A 64 17.40 -14.64 0.32
N ARG A 65 16.91 -13.99 1.38
CA ARG A 65 16.84 -14.61 2.72
C ARG A 65 16.02 -15.89 2.74
N ALA A 66 14.88 -15.91 2.04
CA ALA A 66 14.05 -17.10 1.97
C ALA A 66 14.71 -18.23 1.17
N ALA A 67 15.37 -17.90 0.06
CA ALA A 67 16.13 -18.83 -0.77
C ALA A 67 17.23 -19.52 0.06
N HIS A 68 18.04 -18.75 0.78
CA HIS A 68 19.07 -19.30 1.65
C HIS A 68 18.50 -20.14 2.80
N ALA A 69 17.40 -19.71 3.43
CA ALA A 69 16.78 -20.44 4.53
C ALA A 69 16.30 -21.86 4.14
N ILE A 70 15.86 -22.03 2.89
CA ILE A 70 15.32 -23.30 2.38
C ILE A 70 16.31 -24.09 1.50
N GLY A 71 17.56 -23.63 1.39
CA GLY A 71 18.64 -24.34 0.67
C GLY A 71 18.65 -24.17 -0.84
N ILE A 72 18.41 -22.95 -1.34
CA ILE A 72 18.73 -22.53 -2.70
C ILE A 72 20.10 -21.83 -2.67
N ASP A 73 21.00 -22.23 -3.56
CA ASP A 73 22.39 -21.77 -3.56
C ASP A 73 22.52 -20.40 -4.25
N GLU A 74 21.83 -20.26 -5.40
CA GLU A 74 21.90 -19.08 -6.24
C GLU A 74 20.51 -18.56 -6.58
N LEU A 75 20.31 -17.25 -6.47
CA LEU A 75 19.05 -16.59 -6.83
C LEU A 75 19.38 -15.30 -7.58
N HIS A 76 18.98 -15.25 -8.85
CA HIS A 76 19.00 -14.03 -9.65
C HIS A 76 17.57 -13.53 -9.84
N THR A 77 17.30 -12.29 -9.48
CA THR A 77 15.97 -11.71 -9.60
C THR A 77 15.98 -10.40 -10.38
N ARG A 78 14.94 -10.23 -11.20
CA ARG A 78 14.50 -8.97 -11.76
C ARG A 78 13.07 -8.73 -11.29
N ILE A 79 12.88 -7.66 -10.55
CA ILE A 79 11.59 -7.29 -9.96
C ILE A 79 11.13 -6.02 -10.67
N GLY A 80 10.02 -6.12 -11.38
CA GLY A 80 9.33 -5.01 -12.01
C GLY A 80 8.27 -4.39 -11.09
N MET A 81 7.40 -3.57 -11.66
CA MET A 81 6.25 -3.02 -10.92
C MET A 81 5.15 -4.06 -10.70
N THR A 82 4.93 -4.92 -11.69
CA THR A 82 3.82 -5.90 -11.71
C THR A 82 4.29 -7.30 -12.05
N ASP A 83 5.60 -7.55 -12.07
CA ASP A 83 6.17 -8.83 -12.46
C ASP A 83 7.44 -9.13 -11.67
N ILE A 84 7.73 -10.41 -11.53
CA ILE A 84 8.97 -10.93 -10.96
C ILE A 84 9.49 -12.01 -11.89
N VAL A 85 10.72 -11.86 -12.34
CA VAL A 85 11.49 -12.90 -13.00
C VAL A 85 12.58 -13.36 -12.05
N ALA A 86 12.60 -14.64 -11.71
CA ALA A 86 13.65 -15.22 -10.89
C ALA A 86 14.24 -16.45 -11.54
N THR A 87 15.57 -16.54 -11.53
CA THR A 87 16.32 -17.74 -11.88
C THR A 87 16.95 -18.28 -10.60
N THR A 88 16.55 -19.47 -10.19
CA THR A 88 17.13 -20.19 -9.05
C THR A 88 18.12 -21.24 -9.54
N GLY A 89 19.21 -21.42 -8.80
CA GLY A 89 20.24 -22.42 -9.04
C GLY A 89 20.49 -23.26 -7.78
N ARG A 90 20.67 -24.56 -7.98
CA ARG A 90 21.16 -25.49 -6.96
C ARG A 90 21.94 -26.63 -7.60
N GLY A 91 23.24 -26.72 -7.33
CA GLY A 91 24.13 -27.65 -8.02
C GLY A 91 24.07 -27.47 -9.56
N GLN A 92 23.62 -28.50 -10.29
CA GLN A 92 23.45 -28.47 -11.75
C GLN A 92 22.03 -28.09 -12.20
N MET A 93 21.10 -27.88 -11.27
CA MET A 93 19.71 -27.55 -11.58
C MET A 93 19.52 -26.04 -11.64
N PHE A 94 18.86 -25.58 -12.71
CA PHE A 94 18.44 -24.20 -12.86
C PHE A 94 16.95 -24.14 -13.20
N ARG A 95 16.25 -23.14 -12.65
CA ARG A 95 14.84 -22.90 -12.95
C ARG A 95 14.55 -21.41 -13.02
N THR A 96 14.11 -20.97 -14.19
CA THR A 96 13.58 -19.62 -14.37
C THR A 96 12.06 -19.64 -14.21
N ARG A 97 11.53 -18.77 -13.36
CA ARG A 97 10.10 -18.58 -13.16
C ARG A 97 9.72 -17.12 -13.30
N VAL A 98 8.58 -16.89 -13.93
CA VAL A 98 7.94 -15.58 -14.03
C VAL A 98 6.65 -15.60 -13.22
N ALA A 99 6.42 -14.57 -12.42
CA ALA A 99 5.16 -14.34 -11.73
C ALA A 99 4.64 -12.94 -12.09
N GLU A 100 3.38 -12.88 -12.50
CA GLU A 100 2.67 -11.63 -12.80
C GLU A 100 1.72 -11.28 -11.66
N ILE A 101 1.79 -10.04 -11.19
CA ILE A 101 1.00 -9.47 -10.11
C ILE A 101 -0.07 -8.59 -10.75
N ARG A 102 -1.27 -9.15 -10.93
CA ARG A 102 -2.38 -8.49 -11.63
C ARG A 102 -2.96 -7.28 -10.88
N ARG A 103 -2.80 -7.22 -9.56
CA ARG A 103 -3.30 -6.12 -8.71
C ARG A 103 -2.33 -5.86 -7.58
N ALA A 104 -1.43 -4.90 -7.79
CA ALA A 104 -0.67 -4.32 -6.69
C ALA A 104 -1.58 -3.33 -5.97
N ALA A 105 -1.90 -3.61 -4.71
CA ALA A 105 -2.61 -2.69 -3.84
C ALA A 105 -1.82 -2.56 -2.55
N VAL A 106 -1.58 -1.32 -2.13
CA VAL A 106 -0.79 -1.04 -0.94
C VAL A 106 -1.52 -1.61 0.28
N ASP A 107 -0.84 -2.51 0.99
CA ASP A 107 -1.28 -3.13 2.24
C ASP A 107 -0.09 -3.21 3.19
N ALA A 108 0.06 -2.19 4.04
CA ALA A 108 1.19 -2.06 4.95
C ALA A 108 1.16 -3.10 6.09
N ASP A 109 -0.02 -3.60 6.50
CA ASP A 109 -0.14 -4.65 7.51
C ASP A 109 0.36 -5.99 6.96
N ARG A 110 -0.05 -6.36 5.74
CA ARG A 110 0.47 -7.54 5.05
C ARG A 110 1.97 -7.44 4.80
N LEU A 111 2.44 -6.26 4.37
CA LEU A 111 3.86 -6.00 4.16
C LEU A 111 4.69 -6.15 5.45
N THR A 112 4.14 -5.69 6.57
CA THR A 112 4.75 -5.84 7.90
C THR A 112 4.76 -7.30 8.35
N ALA A 113 3.68 -8.05 8.12
CA ALA A 113 3.60 -9.47 8.44
C ALA A 113 4.62 -10.29 7.63
N LEU A 114 4.72 -10.06 6.32
CA LEU A 114 5.72 -10.70 5.46
C LEU A 114 7.14 -10.35 5.90
N LYS A 115 7.42 -9.08 6.23
CA LYS A 115 8.76 -8.70 6.71
C LYS A 115 9.12 -9.37 8.05
N ARG A 116 8.16 -9.51 8.97
CA ARG A 116 8.36 -10.24 10.24
C ARG A 116 8.56 -11.74 9.99
N LEU A 117 7.86 -12.33 9.03
CA LEU A 117 8.08 -13.71 8.59
C LEU A 117 9.51 -13.87 8.06
N THR A 118 9.93 -13.03 7.10
CA THR A 118 11.27 -13.09 6.50
C THR A 118 12.39 -12.94 7.54
N ASN A 119 12.23 -12.04 8.52
CA ASN A 119 13.24 -11.83 9.57
C ASN A 119 13.35 -13.00 10.56
N ARG A 120 12.38 -13.91 10.60
CA ARG A 120 12.37 -15.10 11.47
C ARG A 120 12.80 -16.37 10.75
N LEU A 121 13.06 -16.29 9.44
CA LEU A 121 13.53 -17.43 8.66
C LEU A 121 14.91 -17.85 9.16
N HIS A 122 15.09 -19.16 9.28
CA HIS A 122 16.35 -19.77 9.68
C HIS A 122 16.69 -20.90 8.69
N ALA A 123 17.97 -21.26 8.64
CA ALA A 123 18.43 -22.38 7.83
C ALA A 123 17.71 -23.68 8.23
N GLY A 124 17.43 -24.54 7.24
CA GLY A 124 16.75 -25.82 7.44
C GLY A 124 15.22 -25.75 7.46
N LEU A 125 14.63 -24.58 7.20
CA LEU A 125 13.17 -24.46 7.07
C LEU A 125 12.69 -25.23 5.83
N THR A 126 11.62 -26.02 5.98
CA THR A 126 11.04 -26.73 4.84
C THR A 126 10.22 -25.80 3.95
N PRO A 127 10.18 -26.00 2.63
CA PRO A 127 9.34 -25.21 1.72
C PRO A 127 7.85 -25.26 2.10
N ALA A 128 7.38 -26.40 2.59
CA ALA A 128 6.01 -26.58 3.04
C ALA A 128 5.70 -25.77 4.32
N ALA A 129 6.65 -25.63 5.25
CA ALA A 129 6.50 -24.75 6.40
C ALA A 129 6.41 -23.28 5.96
N LEU A 130 7.29 -22.84 5.05
CA LEU A 130 7.24 -21.50 4.49
C LEU A 130 5.89 -21.22 3.79
N GLN A 131 5.41 -22.15 2.97
CA GLN A 131 4.12 -22.02 2.29
C GLN A 131 2.96 -21.87 3.27
N ARG A 132 2.93 -22.66 4.35
CA ARG A 132 1.89 -22.54 5.40
C ARG A 132 1.90 -21.19 6.11
N GLU A 133 3.08 -20.66 6.41
CA GLU A 133 3.21 -19.32 6.99
C GLU A 133 2.76 -18.24 5.99
N LEU A 134 3.04 -18.40 4.69
CA LEU A 134 2.53 -17.52 3.64
C LEU A 134 1.00 -17.62 3.50
N ASP A 135 0.42 -18.82 3.61
CA ASP A 135 -1.04 -19.04 3.61
C ASP A 135 -1.70 -18.27 4.74
N ALA A 136 -1.12 -18.32 5.95
CA ALA A 136 -1.64 -17.59 7.10
C ALA A 136 -1.62 -16.07 6.88
N VAL A 137 -0.59 -15.54 6.22
CA VAL A 137 -0.50 -14.11 5.88
C VAL A 137 -1.48 -13.73 4.77
N GLU A 138 -1.65 -14.57 3.75
CA GLU A 138 -2.57 -14.31 2.63
C GLU A 138 -4.03 -14.41 3.04
N ALA A 139 -4.37 -15.36 3.91
CA ALA A 139 -5.72 -15.55 4.46
C ALA A 139 -6.16 -14.41 5.39
N LYS A 140 -5.23 -13.57 5.84
CA LYS A 140 -5.57 -12.43 6.69
C LYS A 140 -6.44 -11.43 5.91
N PRO A 141 -7.66 -11.13 6.39
CA PRO A 141 -8.49 -10.11 5.78
C PRO A 141 -7.82 -8.75 5.92
N ARG A 142 -8.25 -7.79 5.09
CA ARG A 142 -7.82 -6.39 5.26
C ARG A 142 -8.08 -5.93 6.69
N ARG A 143 -7.13 -5.18 7.23
CA ARG A 143 -7.21 -4.71 8.62
C ARG A 143 -8.38 -3.77 8.83
N PHE A 144 -8.63 -2.86 7.89
CA PHE A 144 -9.73 -1.91 7.97
C PHE A 144 -10.83 -2.22 6.96
N PRO A 145 -12.11 -2.27 7.39
CA PRO A 145 -13.22 -2.40 6.45
C PRO A 145 -13.36 -1.13 5.61
N ASP A 146 -14.04 -1.24 4.47
CA ASP A 146 -14.18 -0.13 3.51
C ASP A 146 -14.79 1.14 4.13
N SER A 147 -15.69 1.01 5.11
CA SER A 147 -16.27 2.16 5.83
C SER A 147 -15.22 2.96 6.61
N VAL A 148 -14.31 2.27 7.30
CA VAL A 148 -13.22 2.90 8.07
C VAL A 148 -12.19 3.54 7.13
N ARG A 149 -11.96 2.94 5.96
CA ARG A 149 -11.07 3.52 4.93
C ARG A 149 -11.67 4.78 4.29
N VAL A 150 -12.99 4.79 4.07
CA VAL A 150 -13.73 5.99 3.62
C VAL A 150 -13.64 7.09 4.67
N LEU A 151 -13.88 6.76 5.95
CA LEU A 151 -13.76 7.72 7.04
C LEU A 151 -12.31 8.24 7.20
N GLY A 152 -11.32 7.36 7.06
CA GLY A 152 -9.90 7.73 7.10
C GLY A 152 -9.53 8.71 5.98
N ALA A 153 -10.00 8.48 4.75
CA ALA A 153 -9.80 9.40 3.64
C ALA A 153 -10.52 10.75 3.85
N ALA A 154 -11.76 10.72 4.34
CA ALA A 154 -12.55 11.90 4.66
C ALA A 154 -11.85 12.78 5.71
N LEU A 155 -11.46 12.19 6.84
CA LEU A 155 -10.77 12.89 7.93
C LEU A 155 -9.39 13.39 7.49
N ALA A 156 -8.65 12.61 6.70
CA ALA A 156 -7.35 13.03 6.19
C ALA A 156 -7.45 14.27 5.30
N CYS A 157 -8.37 14.25 4.34
CA CYS A 157 -8.57 15.37 3.42
C CYS A 157 -9.14 16.60 4.14
N ALA A 158 -10.09 16.41 5.06
CA ALA A 158 -10.64 17.50 5.87
C ALA A 158 -9.56 18.16 6.73
N ALA A 159 -8.72 17.36 7.40
CA ALA A 159 -7.59 17.88 8.16
C ALA A 159 -6.58 18.63 7.28
N PHE A 160 -6.34 18.17 6.05
CA PHE A 160 -5.50 18.88 5.09
C PHE A 160 -6.10 20.22 4.66
N ALA A 161 -7.43 20.33 4.58
CA ALA A 161 -8.09 21.61 4.32
C ALA A 161 -7.80 22.63 5.43
N LEU A 162 -7.82 22.22 6.71
CA LEU A 162 -7.42 23.07 7.84
C LEU A 162 -5.92 23.43 7.79
N LEU A 163 -5.05 22.50 7.39
CA LEU A 163 -3.61 22.76 7.23
C LEU A 163 -3.32 23.80 6.15
N ASN A 164 -4.17 23.86 5.12
CA ASN A 164 -4.10 24.88 4.07
C ASN A 164 -4.86 26.17 4.44
N ASN A 165 -5.00 26.44 5.74
CA ASN A 165 -5.69 27.60 6.32
C ASN A 165 -7.20 27.68 6.03
N GLY A 166 -7.83 26.62 5.54
CA GLY A 166 -9.28 26.58 5.34
C GLY A 166 -10.06 26.65 6.65
N GLY A 167 -11.31 27.13 6.57
CA GLY A 167 -12.20 27.25 7.72
C GLY A 167 -12.95 25.94 8.04
N TRP A 168 -13.85 26.03 9.03
CA TRP A 168 -14.72 24.91 9.42
C TRP A 168 -15.68 24.48 8.31
N GLN A 169 -16.09 25.43 7.46
CA GLN A 169 -16.94 25.18 6.31
C GLN A 169 -16.22 24.30 5.28
N GLU A 170 -14.95 24.61 4.99
CA GLU A 170 -14.08 23.84 4.12
C GLU A 170 -13.77 22.47 4.71
N PHE A 171 -13.47 22.38 6.02
CA PHE A 171 -13.26 21.09 6.71
C PHE A 171 -14.44 20.14 6.51
N ALA A 172 -15.67 20.60 6.78
CA ALA A 172 -16.87 19.78 6.65
C ALA A 172 -17.13 19.40 5.18
N ALA A 173 -17.07 20.37 4.26
CA ALA A 173 -17.33 20.14 2.84
C ALA A 173 -16.31 19.17 2.21
N VAL A 174 -15.02 19.35 2.51
CA VAL A 174 -13.94 18.47 2.04
C VAL A 174 -14.06 17.08 2.63
N GLY A 175 -14.42 16.96 3.91
CA GLY A 175 -14.64 15.67 4.55
C GLY A 175 -15.74 14.85 3.86
N VAL A 176 -16.90 15.47 3.59
CA VAL A 176 -18.00 14.80 2.87
C VAL A 176 -17.58 14.46 1.43
N ALA A 177 -16.96 15.41 0.73
CA ALA A 177 -16.48 15.24 -0.63
C ALA A 177 -15.49 14.08 -0.79
N ALA A 178 -14.43 14.06 0.03
CA ALA A 178 -13.42 13.01 0.00
C ALA A 178 -13.99 11.65 0.44
N GLY A 179 -14.93 11.64 1.40
CA GLY A 179 -15.64 10.42 1.79
C GLY A 179 -16.43 9.81 0.63
N ILE A 180 -17.23 10.62 -0.06
CA ILE A 180 -17.99 10.17 -1.24
C ILE A 180 -17.06 9.79 -2.40
N GLY A 181 -16.03 10.59 -2.68
CA GLY A 181 -15.02 10.29 -3.69
C GLY A 181 -14.32 8.95 -3.44
N GLN A 182 -13.91 8.68 -2.20
CA GLN A 182 -13.27 7.43 -1.83
C GLN A 182 -14.25 6.25 -1.90
N LEU A 183 -15.52 6.45 -1.54
CA LEU A 183 -16.56 5.43 -1.72
C LEU A 183 -16.74 5.09 -3.21
N VAL A 184 -16.83 6.10 -4.06
CA VAL A 184 -16.95 5.97 -5.52
C VAL A 184 -15.74 5.21 -6.08
N ARG A 185 -14.52 5.57 -5.68
CA ARG A 185 -13.30 4.86 -6.05
C ARG A 185 -13.36 3.38 -5.68
N ILE A 186 -13.74 3.05 -4.45
CA ILE A 186 -13.84 1.66 -3.98
C ILE A 186 -14.87 0.88 -4.79
N ARG A 187 -16.03 1.49 -5.11
CA ARG A 187 -17.10 0.83 -5.89
C ARG A 187 -16.68 0.59 -7.34
N LEU A 188 -16.12 1.59 -8.00
CA LEU A 188 -15.64 1.51 -9.39
C LEU A 188 -14.48 0.53 -9.54
N ALA A 189 -13.55 0.47 -8.57
CA ALA A 189 -12.43 -0.49 -8.59
C ALA A 189 -12.88 -1.97 -8.59
N ARG A 190 -14.10 -2.26 -8.14
CA ARG A 190 -14.71 -3.61 -8.20
C ARG A 190 -15.17 -3.98 -9.61
N LEU A 191 -15.47 -3.00 -10.47
CA LEU A 191 -15.94 -3.21 -11.84
C LEU A 191 -14.81 -3.60 -12.82
N ARG A 192 -13.56 -3.68 -12.34
CA ARG A 192 -12.38 -4.09 -13.11
C ARG A 192 -12.11 -3.22 -14.36
N THR A 193 -12.48 -1.95 -14.29
CA THR A 193 -12.24 -0.96 -15.36
C THR A 193 -10.82 -0.37 -15.28
N ASN A 194 -10.45 0.46 -16.24
CA ASN A 194 -9.18 1.20 -16.26
C ASN A 194 -9.04 2.10 -15.03
N GLU A 195 -7.93 1.98 -14.28
CA GLU A 195 -7.65 2.76 -13.07
C GLU A 195 -7.68 4.28 -13.32
N PHE A 196 -7.28 4.73 -14.52
CA PHE A 196 -7.38 6.13 -14.93
C PHE A 196 -8.83 6.63 -14.84
N LEU A 197 -9.78 5.84 -15.37
CA LEU A 197 -11.20 6.19 -15.33
C LEU A 197 -11.76 6.15 -13.91
N VAL A 198 -11.33 5.16 -13.11
CA VAL A 198 -11.73 5.05 -11.70
C VAL A 198 -11.32 6.30 -10.93
N VAL A 199 -10.06 6.75 -11.10
CA VAL A 199 -9.54 7.94 -10.44
C VAL A 199 -10.21 9.21 -10.94
N PHE A 200 -10.37 9.35 -12.27
CA PHE A 200 -11.04 10.50 -12.86
C PHE A 200 -12.48 10.67 -12.35
N LEU A 201 -13.27 9.59 -12.35
CA LEU A 201 -14.66 9.61 -11.87
C LEU A 201 -14.76 9.84 -10.36
N ALA A 202 -13.83 9.29 -9.58
CA ALA A 202 -13.76 9.54 -8.14
C ALA A 202 -13.41 11.00 -7.83
N ALA A 203 -12.46 11.59 -8.58
CA ALA A 203 -12.12 13.01 -8.48
C ALA A 203 -13.31 13.89 -8.83
N MET A 204 -13.97 13.61 -9.96
CA MET A 204 -15.16 14.33 -10.42
C MET A 204 -16.26 14.29 -9.36
N ALA A 205 -16.56 13.11 -8.80
CA ALA A 205 -17.55 12.95 -7.75
C ALA A 205 -17.19 13.74 -6.48
N ALA A 206 -15.94 13.68 -6.02
CA ALA A 206 -15.48 14.44 -4.86
C ALA A 206 -15.65 15.95 -5.09
N LEU A 207 -15.20 16.46 -6.24
CA LEU A 207 -15.25 17.88 -6.56
C LEU A 207 -16.68 18.41 -6.70
N LEU A 208 -17.57 17.68 -7.38
CA LEU A 208 -18.98 18.06 -7.50
C LEU A 208 -19.70 18.05 -6.15
N VAL A 209 -19.42 17.05 -5.31
CA VAL A 209 -19.96 16.99 -3.94
C VAL A 209 -19.43 18.16 -3.11
N TYR A 210 -18.14 18.48 -3.22
CA TYR A 210 -17.56 19.64 -2.54
C TYR A 210 -18.29 20.94 -2.92
N LEU A 211 -18.45 21.21 -4.22
CA LEU A 211 -19.15 22.40 -4.71
C LEU A 211 -20.60 22.45 -4.21
N GLY A 212 -21.33 21.33 -4.26
CA GLY A 212 -22.71 21.25 -3.80
C GLY A 212 -22.85 21.46 -2.29
N VAL A 213 -21.98 20.86 -1.48
CA VAL A 213 -21.99 21.02 -0.02
C VAL A 213 -21.56 22.44 0.38
N ALA A 214 -20.54 23.00 -0.28
CA ALA A 214 -20.12 24.38 -0.03
C ALA A 214 -21.24 25.38 -0.35
N ALA A 215 -21.91 25.21 -1.50
CA ALA A 215 -23.06 26.04 -1.87
C ALA A 215 -24.22 25.93 -0.86
N LEU A 216 -24.49 24.73 -0.36
CA LEU A 216 -25.53 24.52 0.66
C LEU A 216 -25.17 25.19 1.99
N LEU A 217 -23.92 25.09 2.44
CA LEU A 217 -23.46 25.72 3.68
C LEU A 217 -23.49 27.25 3.58
N ALA A 218 -23.09 27.80 2.43
CA ALA A 218 -23.21 29.22 2.15
C ALA A 218 -24.67 29.70 2.17
N ALA A 219 -25.60 28.92 1.61
CA ALA A 219 -27.03 29.24 1.63
C ALA A 219 -27.64 29.24 3.05
N VAL A 220 -27.09 28.47 3.98
CA VAL A 220 -27.49 28.44 5.41
C VAL A 220 -26.79 29.54 6.22
N GLY A 221 -26.00 30.40 5.57
CA GLY A 221 -25.33 31.54 6.20
C GLY A 221 -24.01 31.19 6.90
N VAL A 222 -23.43 30.02 6.62
CA VAL A 222 -22.07 29.69 7.05
C VAL A 222 -21.10 30.35 6.07
N PRO A 223 -20.33 31.37 6.49
CA PRO A 223 -19.39 32.04 5.60
C PRO A 223 -18.34 31.06 5.08
N GLY A 224 -18.10 31.13 3.77
CA GLY A 224 -17.14 30.36 3.01
C GLY A 224 -16.39 31.29 2.07
N GLY A 225 -15.10 31.07 1.84
CA GLY A 225 -14.34 32.04 1.05
C GLY A 225 -13.03 31.55 0.46
N GLN A 226 -12.59 30.31 0.74
CA GLN A 226 -11.25 29.85 0.36
C GLN A 226 -11.34 28.52 -0.39
N HIS A 227 -11.79 28.59 -1.64
CA HIS A 227 -12.14 27.40 -2.40
C HIS A 227 -10.94 26.60 -2.93
N ASP A 228 -9.75 27.19 -3.03
CA ASP A 228 -8.62 26.61 -3.77
C ASP A 228 -7.89 25.54 -2.98
N ALA A 229 -7.57 25.90 -1.74
CA ALA A 229 -7.05 24.99 -0.73
C ALA A 229 -8.01 23.81 -0.52
N ALA A 230 -9.32 24.08 -0.53
CA ALA A 230 -10.34 23.06 -0.33
C ALA A 230 -10.49 22.11 -1.54
N VAL A 231 -10.45 22.63 -2.77
CA VAL A 231 -10.51 21.83 -4.01
C VAL A 231 -9.32 20.86 -4.09
N THR A 232 -8.11 21.34 -3.82
CA THR A 232 -6.91 20.49 -3.82
C THR A 232 -6.95 19.45 -2.69
N SER A 233 -7.46 19.82 -1.51
CA SER A 233 -7.63 18.90 -0.37
C SER A 233 -8.68 17.82 -0.66
N ALA A 234 -9.77 18.14 -1.36
CA ALA A 234 -10.86 17.21 -1.67
C ALA A 234 -10.45 16.02 -2.55
N VAL A 235 -9.39 16.16 -3.33
CA VAL A 235 -8.87 15.10 -4.22
C VAL A 235 -7.58 14.45 -3.70
N LEU A 236 -7.06 14.88 -2.56
CA LEU A 236 -5.75 14.44 -2.05
C LEU A 236 -5.67 12.93 -1.82
N PHE A 237 -6.78 12.28 -1.45
CA PHE A 237 -6.84 10.83 -1.26
C PHE A 237 -6.52 10.00 -2.52
N LEU A 238 -6.56 10.63 -3.70
CA LEU A 238 -6.23 10.01 -4.99
C LEU A 238 -4.73 10.09 -5.31
N VAL A 239 -3.98 10.93 -4.61
CA VAL A 239 -2.54 11.09 -4.84
C VAL A 239 -1.84 9.76 -4.53
N PRO A 240 -1.13 9.18 -5.50
CA PRO A 240 -0.47 7.89 -5.36
C PRO A 240 0.85 8.03 -4.58
N GLY A 241 0.77 8.52 -3.34
CA GLY A 241 1.93 8.84 -2.51
C GLY A 241 2.86 7.63 -2.29
N PHE A 242 2.28 6.45 -2.02
CA PHE A 242 3.06 5.24 -1.81
C PHE A 242 3.83 4.81 -3.09
N PRO A 243 3.20 4.71 -4.29
CA PRO A 243 3.94 4.54 -5.55
C PRO A 243 5.01 5.61 -5.82
N LEU A 244 4.74 6.89 -5.52
CA LEU A 244 5.72 7.97 -5.72
C LEU A 244 6.96 7.78 -4.85
N VAL A 245 6.78 7.60 -3.54
CA VAL A 245 7.89 7.41 -2.60
C VAL A 245 8.66 6.14 -2.93
N THR A 246 7.95 5.04 -3.19
CA THR A 246 8.61 3.75 -3.47
C THR A 246 9.29 3.75 -4.84
N GLY A 247 8.72 4.43 -5.84
CA GLY A 247 9.34 4.62 -7.15
C GLY A 247 10.60 5.47 -7.06
N ALA A 248 10.57 6.57 -6.28
CA ALA A 248 11.75 7.39 -6.01
C ALA A 248 12.87 6.60 -5.29
N LEU A 249 12.51 5.77 -4.31
CA LEU A 249 13.47 4.90 -3.60
C LEU A 249 14.10 3.85 -4.53
N ASP A 250 13.33 3.26 -5.44
CA ASP A 250 13.86 2.31 -6.42
C ASP A 250 14.77 3.01 -7.45
N LEU A 251 14.41 4.22 -7.91
CA LEU A 251 15.29 5.03 -8.77
C LEU A 251 16.59 5.42 -8.08
N ALA A 252 16.53 5.83 -6.81
CA ALA A 252 17.71 6.17 -6.01
C ALA A 252 18.66 4.97 -5.81
N ARG A 253 18.13 3.75 -5.90
CA ARG A 253 18.89 2.49 -5.87
C ARG A 253 19.30 1.99 -7.25
N LEU A 254 19.05 2.76 -8.32
CA LEU A 254 19.29 2.41 -9.72
C LEU A 254 18.48 1.18 -10.21
N ASP A 255 17.41 0.80 -9.51
CA ASP A 255 16.41 -0.17 -9.98
C ASP A 255 15.46 0.52 -10.99
N LEU A 256 16.03 0.95 -12.14
CA LEU A 256 15.35 1.83 -13.10
C LEU A 256 14.05 1.25 -13.66
N ASN A 257 14.01 -0.06 -13.94
CA ASN A 257 12.82 -0.71 -14.52
C ASN A 257 11.59 -0.59 -13.59
N ALA A 258 11.74 -0.87 -12.30
CA ALA A 258 10.65 -0.75 -11.34
C ALA A 258 10.36 0.72 -11.00
N GLY A 259 11.42 1.53 -10.83
CA GLY A 259 11.31 2.94 -10.49
C GLY A 259 10.57 3.76 -11.54
N ILE A 260 10.98 3.67 -12.81
CA ILE A 260 10.35 4.40 -13.93
C ILE A 260 8.89 3.99 -14.07
N ALA A 261 8.58 2.68 -14.03
CA ALA A 261 7.21 2.19 -14.17
C ALA A 261 6.29 2.76 -13.07
N ARG A 262 6.75 2.78 -11.81
CA ARG A 262 5.96 3.33 -10.68
C ARG A 262 5.77 4.83 -10.75
N VAL A 263 6.81 5.56 -11.14
CA VAL A 263 6.71 7.01 -11.31
C VAL A 263 5.80 7.35 -12.50
N ALA A 264 5.93 6.65 -13.63
CA ALA A 264 5.06 6.83 -14.78
C ALA A 264 3.59 6.55 -14.43
N TYR A 265 3.32 5.46 -13.69
CA TYR A 265 1.99 5.18 -13.16
C TYR A 265 1.49 6.30 -12.25
N ALA A 266 2.31 6.75 -11.31
CA ALA A 266 1.92 7.82 -10.40
C ALA A 266 1.61 9.12 -11.16
N THR A 267 2.42 9.48 -12.15
CA THR A 267 2.19 10.62 -13.03
C THR A 267 0.89 10.48 -13.81
N LEU A 268 0.57 9.30 -14.34
CA LEU A 268 -0.70 9.05 -15.04
C LEU A 268 -1.91 9.30 -14.12
N ILE A 269 -1.85 8.85 -12.87
CA ILE A 269 -2.90 9.05 -11.85
C ILE A 269 -3.03 10.52 -11.46
N LEU A 270 -1.90 11.22 -11.33
CA LEU A 270 -1.88 12.67 -11.09
C LEU A 270 -2.48 13.44 -12.27
N LEU A 271 -2.17 13.06 -13.51
CA LEU A 271 -2.77 13.65 -14.70
C LEU A 271 -4.28 13.40 -14.75
N ALA A 272 -4.75 12.19 -14.41
CA ALA A 272 -6.18 11.88 -14.32
C ALA A 272 -6.91 12.76 -13.29
N THR A 273 -6.29 12.96 -12.13
CA THR A 273 -6.84 13.82 -11.07
C THR A 273 -6.80 15.28 -11.50
N GLY A 274 -5.70 15.73 -12.10
CA GLY A 274 -5.51 17.09 -12.59
C GLY A 274 -6.48 17.47 -13.72
N THR A 275 -6.76 16.56 -14.66
CA THR A 275 -7.75 16.79 -15.72
C THR A 275 -9.16 16.87 -15.16
N ALA A 276 -9.50 16.10 -14.13
CA ALA A 276 -10.79 16.22 -13.43
C ALA A 276 -10.90 17.57 -12.71
N VAL A 277 -9.87 17.98 -11.97
CA VAL A 277 -9.81 19.29 -11.29
C VAL A 277 -9.95 20.42 -12.31
N TRP A 278 -9.18 20.39 -13.39
CA TRP A 278 -9.24 21.39 -14.46
C TRP A 278 -10.62 21.42 -15.14
N GLY A 279 -11.21 20.26 -15.42
CA GLY A 279 -12.54 20.15 -16.02
C GLY A 279 -13.63 20.75 -15.14
N VAL A 280 -13.61 20.48 -13.84
CA VAL A 280 -14.58 21.07 -12.90
C VAL A 280 -14.32 22.58 -12.74
N ALA A 281 -13.06 23.00 -12.55
CA ALA A 281 -12.73 24.40 -12.37
C ALA A 281 -13.13 25.27 -13.57
N THR A 282 -12.97 24.75 -14.79
CA THR A 282 -13.38 25.45 -16.02
C THR A 282 -14.90 25.54 -16.18
N VAL A 283 -15.64 24.46 -15.90
CA VAL A 283 -17.11 24.43 -16.02
C VAL A 283 -17.79 25.33 -14.98
N PHE A 284 -17.27 25.38 -13.76
CA PHE A 284 -17.86 26.14 -12.66
C PHE A 284 -17.20 27.50 -12.41
N HIS A 285 -16.29 27.92 -13.30
CA HIS A 285 -15.51 29.17 -13.18
C HIS A 285 -14.86 29.36 -11.79
N ALA A 286 -14.42 28.27 -11.15
CA ALA A 286 -13.75 28.34 -9.87
C ALA A 286 -12.34 28.93 -10.06
N THR A 287 -12.10 30.14 -9.53
CA THR A 287 -10.80 30.81 -9.62
C THR A 287 -9.83 30.25 -8.59
N VAL A 288 -8.87 29.43 -9.06
CA VAL A 288 -7.78 28.87 -8.25
C VAL A 288 -6.64 29.89 -8.10
N THR A 289 -6.82 30.93 -7.29
CA THR A 289 -5.87 32.05 -7.19
C THR A 289 -5.71 32.70 -5.82
N GLN A 290 -6.49 32.33 -4.79
CA GLN A 290 -6.36 32.93 -3.46
C GLN A 290 -5.64 32.00 -2.47
N THR A 291 -4.48 32.45 -1.99
CA THR A 291 -3.88 31.93 -0.76
C THR A 291 -4.74 32.36 0.42
N ALA A 292 -5.33 31.37 1.08
CA ALA A 292 -6.11 31.53 2.28
C ALA A 292 -5.32 32.23 3.40
N SER A 293 -5.84 33.35 3.92
CA SER A 293 -5.36 33.95 5.16
C SER A 293 -5.69 33.02 6.34
N PRO A 294 -4.77 32.83 7.31
CA PRO A 294 -5.02 32.00 8.49
C PRO A 294 -6.28 32.47 9.23
N LEU A 295 -7.18 31.52 9.54
CA LEU A 295 -8.40 31.80 10.30
C LEU A 295 -8.15 31.94 11.81
N PHE A 296 -7.03 31.39 12.30
CA PHE A 296 -6.66 31.38 13.72
C PHE A 296 -5.40 32.20 13.95
N ASP A 297 -5.36 32.91 15.07
CA ASP A 297 -4.16 33.56 15.57
C ASP A 297 -3.25 32.56 16.32
N GLU A 298 -1.96 32.89 16.45
CA GLU A 298 -1.06 32.17 17.34
C GLU A 298 -1.45 32.41 18.82
N PRO A 299 -1.41 31.39 19.71
CA PRO A 299 -0.85 30.04 19.55
C PRO A 299 -1.83 28.98 19.02
N LEU A 300 -3.09 29.34 18.79
CA LEU A 300 -4.15 28.40 18.45
C LEU A 300 -3.92 27.77 17.06
N LEU A 301 -3.39 28.55 16.11
CA LEU A 301 -3.04 28.08 14.78
C LEU A 301 -2.05 26.91 14.81
N SER A 302 -0.98 27.02 15.59
CA SER A 302 0.02 25.95 15.76
C SER A 302 -0.58 24.68 16.38
N VAL A 303 -1.49 24.81 17.35
CA VAL A 303 -2.19 23.65 17.94
C VAL A 303 -3.11 22.98 16.92
N VAL A 304 -3.88 23.76 16.15
CA VAL A 304 -4.75 23.24 15.09
C VAL A 304 -3.92 22.52 14.02
N ARG A 305 -2.79 23.09 13.59
CA ARG A 305 -1.89 22.47 12.61
C ARG A 305 -1.28 21.17 13.11
N LEU A 306 -0.91 21.10 14.40
CA LEU A 306 -0.40 19.87 15.00
C LEU A 306 -1.46 18.77 15.01
N LEU A 307 -2.68 19.09 15.48
CA LEU A 307 -3.78 18.13 15.53
C LEU A 307 -4.23 17.70 14.13
N ALA A 308 -4.35 18.65 13.20
CA ALA A 308 -4.70 18.37 11.81
C ALA A 308 -3.62 17.55 11.11
N GLY A 309 -2.34 17.84 11.34
CA GLY A 309 -1.23 17.02 10.86
C GLY A 309 -1.31 15.58 11.36
N PHE A 310 -1.59 15.39 12.65
CA PHE A 310 -1.73 14.07 13.25
C PHE A 310 -2.90 13.29 12.65
N VAL A 311 -4.09 13.91 12.56
CA VAL A 311 -5.29 13.30 11.96
C VAL A 311 -5.08 13.01 10.48
N GLY A 312 -4.43 13.91 9.75
CA GLY A 312 -4.07 13.79 8.34
C GLY A 312 -3.27 12.52 8.08
N VAL A 313 -2.14 12.37 8.77
CA VAL A 313 -1.25 11.21 8.62
C VAL A 313 -1.94 9.92 9.08
N LEU A 314 -2.69 9.96 10.18
CA LEU A 314 -3.42 8.79 10.67
C LEU A 314 -4.49 8.31 9.68
N GLY A 315 -5.22 9.22 9.05
CA GLY A 315 -6.23 8.89 8.05
C GLY A 315 -5.64 8.24 6.79
N PHE A 316 -4.48 8.73 6.31
CA PHE A 316 -3.73 8.06 5.25
C PHE A 316 -3.15 6.71 5.69
N ALA A 317 -2.68 6.59 6.92
CA ALA A 317 -2.20 5.33 7.47
C ALA A 317 -3.30 4.26 7.46
N VAL A 318 -4.53 4.63 7.82
CA VAL A 318 -5.72 3.77 7.70
C VAL A 318 -6.00 3.39 6.24
N LEU A 319 -5.89 4.35 5.31
CA LEU A 319 -6.12 4.11 3.88
C LEU A 319 -5.19 3.04 3.30
N PHE A 320 -3.95 2.98 3.79
CA PHE A 320 -2.90 2.03 3.41
C PHE A 320 -2.85 0.77 4.30
N ASP A 321 -3.85 0.54 5.15
CA ASP A 321 -3.90 -0.59 6.10
C ASP A 321 -2.65 -0.67 7.01
N THR A 322 -2.17 0.48 7.50
CA THR A 322 -0.98 0.53 8.36
C THR A 322 -1.28 -0.01 9.77
N PRO A 323 -0.40 -0.83 10.37
CA PRO A 323 -0.56 -1.27 11.75
C PRO A 323 -0.65 -0.08 12.73
N PRO A 324 -1.56 -0.08 13.73
CA PRO A 324 -1.82 1.06 14.60
C PRO A 324 -0.58 1.62 15.32
N ALA A 325 0.31 0.75 15.80
CA ALA A 325 1.54 1.19 16.45
C ALA A 325 2.45 2.00 15.51
N ILE A 326 2.54 1.59 14.23
CA ILE A 326 3.33 2.30 13.21
C ILE A 326 2.59 3.58 12.78
N ALA A 327 1.26 3.50 12.64
CA ALA A 327 0.43 4.63 12.26
C ALA A 327 0.50 5.77 13.29
N LEU A 328 0.44 5.46 14.59
CA LEU A 328 0.50 6.44 15.67
C LEU A 328 1.87 7.12 15.76
N THR A 329 2.97 6.36 15.64
CA THR A 329 4.31 6.95 15.67
C THR A 329 4.58 7.79 14.43
N ALA A 330 4.18 7.32 13.25
CA ALA A 330 4.28 8.09 12.02
C ALA A 330 3.44 9.37 12.06
N ALA A 331 2.22 9.30 12.62
CA ALA A 331 1.35 10.46 12.78
C ALA A 331 1.93 11.49 13.75
N ALA A 332 2.48 11.06 14.89
CA ALA A 332 3.14 11.95 15.83
C ALA A 332 4.36 12.65 15.20
N LEU A 333 5.25 11.87 14.55
CA LEU A 333 6.45 12.42 13.91
C LEU A 333 6.09 13.36 12.75
N GLY A 334 5.14 12.96 11.90
CA GLY A 334 4.68 13.76 10.77
C GLY A 334 4.00 15.05 11.19
N ALA A 335 3.20 15.02 12.27
CA ALA A 335 2.57 16.20 12.83
C ALA A 335 3.61 17.22 13.33
N VAL A 336 4.59 16.77 14.11
CA VAL A 336 5.65 17.63 14.64
C VAL A 336 6.50 18.20 13.49
N ALA A 337 6.95 17.35 12.57
CA ALA A 337 7.76 17.78 11.43
C ALA A 337 7.03 18.80 10.55
N ASN A 338 5.75 18.55 10.21
CA ASN A 338 5.00 19.47 9.36
C ASN A 338 4.65 20.79 10.07
N THR A 339 4.35 20.75 11.37
CA THR A 339 4.10 21.97 12.15
C THR A 339 5.38 22.81 12.24
N GLY A 340 6.53 22.17 12.50
CA GLY A 340 7.83 22.85 12.47
C GLY A 340 8.15 23.49 11.12
N ARG A 341 7.94 22.75 10.03
CA ARG A 341 8.08 23.28 8.66
C ARG A 341 7.19 24.50 8.42
N LEU A 342 5.91 24.44 8.79
CA LEU A 342 4.97 25.55 8.61
C LEU A 342 5.38 26.77 9.44
N ALA A 343 5.83 26.58 10.68
CA ALA A 343 6.34 27.66 11.51
C ALA A 343 7.61 28.30 10.92
N MET A 344 8.50 27.51 10.30
CA MET A 344 9.67 28.04 9.59
C MET A 344 9.30 28.84 8.34
N VAL A 345 8.31 28.37 7.57
CA VAL A 345 7.80 29.10 6.40
C VAL A 345 7.15 30.42 6.83
N ASP A 346 6.39 30.43 7.91
CA ASP A 346 5.79 31.65 8.46
C ASP A 346 6.85 32.61 9.03
N ALA A 347 8.03 32.11 9.41
CA ALA A 347 9.20 32.89 9.81
C ALA A 347 10.08 33.32 8.62
N ASP A 348 9.58 33.23 7.38
CA ASP A 348 10.23 33.64 6.13
C ASP A 348 11.53 32.86 5.81
N VAL A 349 11.67 31.64 6.36
CA VAL A 349 12.73 30.71 5.98
C VAL A 349 12.42 30.15 4.59
N THR A 350 13.44 30.13 3.71
CA THR A 350 13.24 29.65 2.34
C THR A 350 12.70 28.21 2.33
N PRO A 351 11.72 27.88 1.45
CA PRO A 351 11.09 26.56 1.43
C PRO A 351 12.04 25.35 1.37
N PRO A 352 13.20 25.40 0.68
CA PRO A 352 14.17 24.29 0.71
C PRO A 352 14.82 24.08 2.08
N LEU A 353 15.08 25.16 2.84
CA LEU A 353 15.66 25.09 4.17
C LEU A 353 14.62 24.66 5.23
N ALA A 354 13.37 25.04 5.03
CA ALA A 354 12.27 24.62 5.90
C ALA A 354 11.87 23.13 5.71
N ALA A 355 12.27 22.51 4.58
CA ALA A 355 11.94 21.12 4.25
C ALA A 355 12.90 20.07 4.86
N VAL A 356 13.90 20.49 5.64
CA VAL A 356 14.91 19.64 6.30
C VAL A 356 14.45 19.22 7.69
#